data_AF-A0A7V1WZT0-F1
#
_entry.id   AF-A0A7V1WZT0-F1
#
_cell.length_a   1.000
_cell.length_b   1.000
_cell.length_c   1.000
_cell.angle_alpha   90.00
_cell.angle_beta   90.00
_cell.angle_gamma   90.00
#
_symmetry.space_group_name_H-M   'P 1'
#
loop_
_entity.id
_entity.type
_entity.pdbx_description
1 polymer ?
#
loop_
_entity_poly.entity_id
_entity_poly.type
_entity_poly.pdbx_seq_one_letter_code
_entity_poly.pdbx_strand_id
1 'polypeptide(L)'
;MDSQELIGVLQDKIVEIYKEQNLNCIRGIHLDYKLNGREILVWHSDVTRKASNANQDFSYLENLDDIFFCSEELLYFTAYLFLYRPYINNPLDDGRMFNGEMVYPNYQNLESKRYSMYADVVSQKTYNFWDRIGDLLASYFPDRIKPHKVFFGTALDVIPEDFHKSDNYKWLRNFNDSNFSEVNRIRKRIVHYATSDTDYKNNHLKHSSNKEKMEKLQSERMSLPEFYQNQIKLTIEGFEKTLLLLEEFDDALFSHLP
;
A
#
# COMPACT_ATOMS: atom_id res chain seq x y z
N MET A 1 12.39 33.41 3.84
CA MET A 1 12.39 31.95 3.73
C MET A 1 12.82 31.57 2.34
N ASP A 2 13.99 30.97 2.19
CA ASP A 2 14.41 30.41 0.91
C ASP A 2 13.70 29.08 0.62
N SER A 3 13.87 28.54 -0.58
CA SER A 3 13.22 27.28 -0.98
C SER A 3 13.66 26.08 -0.13
N GLN A 4 14.89 26.07 0.39
CA GLN A 4 15.39 24.98 1.20
C GLN A 4 14.76 25.00 2.60
N GLU A 5 14.59 26.18 3.18
CA GLU A 5 13.91 26.37 4.45
C GLU A 5 12.42 25.97 4.34
N LEU A 6 11.74 26.32 3.25
CA LEU A 6 10.38 25.86 2.95
C LEU A 6 10.27 24.32 2.88
N ILE A 7 11.23 23.67 2.23
CA ILE A 7 11.28 22.21 2.15
C ILE A 7 11.49 21.62 3.55
N GLY A 8 12.40 22.18 4.35
CA GLY A 8 12.67 21.75 5.73
C GLY A 8 11.41 21.77 6.59
N VAL A 9 10.68 22.89 6.61
CA VAL A 9 9.43 23.05 7.37
C VAL A 9 8.38 22.02 6.95
N LEU A 10 8.26 21.74 5.65
CA LEU A 10 7.33 20.72 5.17
C LEU A 10 7.73 19.31 5.63
N GLN A 11 9.03 18.98 5.55
CA GLN A 11 9.51 17.67 6.01
C GLN A 11 9.33 17.49 7.51
N ASP A 12 9.61 18.52 8.31
CA ASP A 12 9.36 18.49 9.75
C ASP A 12 7.89 18.22 10.04
N LYS A 13 6.98 18.86 9.28
CA LYS A 13 5.54 18.61 9.45
C LYS A 13 5.14 17.18 9.08
N ILE A 14 5.72 16.60 8.04
CA ILE A 14 5.48 15.20 7.67
C ILE A 14 5.98 14.25 8.78
N VAL A 15 7.16 14.51 9.35
CA VAL A 15 7.70 13.71 10.46
C VAL A 15 6.85 13.85 11.73
N GLU A 16 6.29 15.02 12.01
CA GLU A 16 5.31 15.19 13.08
C GLU A 16 4.08 14.30 12.86
N ILE A 17 3.54 14.27 11.63
CA ILE A 17 2.39 13.42 11.29
C ILE A 17 2.72 11.94 11.48
N TYR A 18 3.93 11.49 11.16
CA TYR A 18 4.34 10.10 11.45
C TYR A 18 4.19 9.78 12.94
N LYS A 19 4.60 10.70 13.82
CA LYS A 19 4.48 10.52 15.28
C LYS A 19 3.03 10.59 15.74
N GLU A 20 2.29 11.61 15.33
CA GLU A 20 0.89 11.84 15.72
C GLU A 20 -0.02 10.69 15.31
N GLN A 21 0.22 10.12 14.12
CA GLN A 21 -0.59 9.06 13.54
C GLN A 21 0.06 7.67 13.73
N ASN A 22 1.13 7.56 14.53
CA ASN A 22 1.84 6.30 14.78
C ASN A 22 2.14 5.51 13.48
N LEU A 23 2.67 6.20 12.48
CA LEU A 23 3.03 5.63 11.19
C LEU A 23 4.49 5.17 11.23
N ASN A 24 4.76 4.01 10.63
CA ASN A 24 6.09 3.46 10.50
C ASN A 24 6.24 2.74 9.16
N CYS A 25 7.45 2.46 8.72
CA CYS A 25 7.71 1.62 7.54
C CYS A 25 8.58 0.43 7.94
N ILE A 26 8.85 -0.48 7.00
CA ILE A 26 9.64 -1.69 7.25
C ILE A 26 11.04 -1.36 7.78
N ARG A 27 11.70 -0.33 7.24
CA ARG A 27 13.03 0.08 7.69
C ARG A 27 13.02 0.86 9.01
N GLY A 28 11.85 1.24 9.51
CA GLY A 28 11.73 2.21 10.60
C GLY A 28 11.91 3.65 10.11
N ILE A 29 11.22 4.61 10.73
CA ILE A 29 11.40 6.05 10.43
C ILE A 29 12.82 6.58 10.70
N HIS A 30 13.62 5.83 11.47
CA HIS A 30 15.01 6.15 11.80
C HIS A 30 16.01 5.21 11.11
N LEU A 31 15.56 4.41 10.14
CA LEU A 31 16.38 3.42 9.44
C LEU A 31 17.01 2.41 10.42
N ASP A 32 16.18 1.87 11.32
CA ASP A 32 16.59 0.88 12.32
C ASP A 32 16.83 -0.51 11.71
N TYR A 33 16.26 -0.79 10.52
CA TYR A 33 16.33 -2.08 9.81
C TYR A 33 15.98 -3.30 10.68
N LYS A 34 15.06 -3.14 11.62
CA LYS A 34 14.66 -4.21 12.55
C LYS A 34 13.20 -4.60 12.38
N LEU A 35 12.97 -5.90 12.27
CA LEU A 35 11.63 -6.50 12.25
C LEU A 35 11.63 -7.73 13.13
N ASN A 36 10.64 -7.83 14.03
CA ASN A 36 10.54 -8.92 15.00
C ASN A 36 11.87 -9.20 15.75
N GLY A 37 12.57 -8.12 16.15
CA GLY A 37 13.85 -8.19 16.87
C GLY A 37 15.06 -8.63 16.03
N ARG A 38 14.91 -8.87 14.72
CA ARG A 38 15.96 -9.31 13.81
C ARG A 38 16.39 -8.19 12.86
N GLU A 39 17.66 -8.17 12.51
CA GLU A 39 18.21 -7.31 11.45
C GLU A 39 17.68 -7.79 10.09
N ILE A 40 16.90 -6.96 9.41
CA ILE A 40 16.17 -7.33 8.19
C ILE A 40 17.11 -7.76 7.08
N LEU A 41 18.22 -7.04 6.88
CA LEU A 41 19.17 -7.34 5.81
C LEU A 41 19.82 -8.72 6.01
N VAL A 42 20.14 -9.06 7.26
CA VAL A 42 20.71 -10.36 7.62
C VAL A 42 19.65 -11.45 7.44
N TRP A 43 18.46 -11.23 8.00
CA TRP A 43 17.36 -12.19 7.90
C TRP A 43 17.00 -12.48 6.44
N HIS A 44 16.79 -11.46 5.62
CA HIS A 44 16.51 -11.63 4.20
C HIS A 44 17.65 -12.38 3.50
N SER A 45 18.90 -11.98 3.71
CA SER A 45 20.05 -12.67 3.11
C SER A 45 20.10 -14.14 3.50
N ASP A 46 19.84 -14.48 4.77
CA ASP A 46 19.90 -15.86 5.25
C ASP A 46 18.86 -16.74 4.53
N VAL A 47 17.63 -16.24 4.36
CA VAL A 47 16.53 -17.03 3.77
C VAL A 47 16.60 -17.10 2.26
N THR A 48 17.12 -16.07 1.59
CA THR A 48 17.16 -16.02 0.12
C THR A 48 18.45 -16.55 -0.49
N ARG A 49 19.52 -16.75 0.29
CA ARG A 49 20.85 -17.10 -0.25
C ARG A 49 20.85 -18.35 -1.13
N LYS A 50 20.21 -19.44 -0.68
CA LYS A 50 20.23 -20.69 -1.46
C LYS A 50 19.34 -20.59 -2.70
N ALA A 51 18.17 -19.95 -2.58
CA ALA A 51 17.29 -19.65 -3.70
C ALA A 51 17.99 -18.77 -4.75
N SER A 52 18.77 -17.76 -4.32
CA SER A 52 19.58 -16.91 -5.21
C SER A 52 20.64 -17.68 -6.00
N ASN A 53 21.19 -18.76 -5.44
CA ASN A 53 22.11 -19.61 -6.18
C ASN A 53 21.39 -20.47 -7.23
N ALA A 54 20.15 -20.88 -6.94
CA ALA A 54 19.33 -21.72 -7.82
C ALA A 54 18.62 -20.93 -8.93
N ASN A 55 18.24 -19.68 -8.66
CA ASN A 55 17.54 -18.79 -9.58
C ASN A 55 18.34 -17.49 -9.80
N GLN A 56 19.30 -17.54 -10.73
CA GLN A 56 20.19 -16.41 -11.02
C GLN A 56 19.53 -15.30 -11.84
N ASP A 57 18.35 -15.56 -12.41
CA ASP A 57 17.63 -14.56 -13.21
C ASP A 57 16.83 -13.57 -12.34
N PHE A 58 16.69 -13.84 -11.03
CA PHE A 58 16.00 -12.98 -10.08
C PHE A 58 16.97 -12.22 -9.18
N SER A 59 16.86 -10.89 -9.16
CA SER A 59 17.67 -10.01 -8.31
C SER A 59 17.01 -9.82 -6.94
N TYR A 60 17.40 -10.65 -5.97
CA TYR A 60 16.86 -10.61 -4.60
C TYR A 60 17.15 -9.29 -3.88
N LEU A 61 18.31 -8.69 -4.11
CA LEU A 61 18.67 -7.40 -3.49
C LEU A 61 17.86 -6.24 -4.07
N GLU A 62 17.69 -6.20 -5.40
CA GLU A 62 16.88 -5.18 -6.05
C GLU A 62 15.41 -5.30 -5.65
N ASN A 63 14.88 -6.52 -5.55
CA ASN A 63 13.54 -6.75 -5.03
C ASN A 63 13.37 -6.25 -3.59
N LEU A 64 14.35 -6.49 -2.71
CA LEU A 64 14.34 -5.99 -1.33
C LEU A 64 14.36 -4.46 -1.28
N ASP A 65 15.21 -3.81 -2.09
CA ASP A 65 15.25 -2.36 -2.19
C ASP A 65 13.91 -1.79 -2.66
N ASP A 66 13.29 -2.39 -3.67
CA ASP A 66 11.96 -2.00 -4.14
C ASP A 66 10.88 -2.15 -3.06
N ILE A 67 10.93 -3.23 -2.26
CA ILE A 67 10.04 -3.44 -1.11
C ILE A 67 10.20 -2.29 -0.11
N PHE A 68 11.44 -1.92 0.21
CA PHE A 68 11.72 -0.81 1.12
C PHE A 68 11.23 0.53 0.57
N PHE A 69 11.54 0.84 -0.68
CA PHE A 69 11.10 2.09 -1.30
C PHE A 69 9.57 2.17 -1.38
N CYS A 70 8.89 1.09 -1.77
CA CYS A 70 7.43 1.07 -1.78
C CYS A 70 6.84 1.30 -0.38
N SER A 71 7.45 0.73 0.67
CA SER A 71 7.02 0.91 2.07
C SER A 71 7.19 2.36 2.53
N GLU A 72 8.29 3.02 2.16
CA GLU A 72 8.56 4.43 2.51
C GLU A 72 7.69 5.40 1.72
N GLU A 73 7.48 5.17 0.43
CA GLU A 73 6.59 5.97 -0.39
C GLU A 73 5.14 5.86 0.11
N LEU A 74 4.70 4.64 0.48
CA LEU A 74 3.41 4.42 1.12
C LEU A 74 3.28 5.23 2.42
N LEU A 75 4.29 5.20 3.29
CA LEU A 75 4.35 6.01 4.51
C LEU A 75 4.24 7.51 4.20
N TYR A 76 5.08 8.01 3.29
CA TYR A 76 5.18 9.43 2.94
C TYR A 76 3.87 9.96 2.36
N PHE A 77 3.32 9.29 1.35
CA PHE A 77 2.08 9.75 0.70
C PHE A 77 0.85 9.60 1.62
N THR A 78 0.84 8.63 2.54
CA THR A 78 -0.20 8.54 3.58
C THR A 78 -0.16 9.74 4.51
N ALA A 79 1.02 10.21 4.93
CA ALA A 79 1.13 11.41 5.76
C ALA A 79 0.61 12.66 5.05
N TYR A 80 0.78 12.77 3.72
CA TYR A 80 0.14 13.85 2.96
C TYR A 80 -1.39 13.79 2.98
N LEU A 81 -1.99 12.61 3.04
CA LEU A 81 -3.44 12.51 3.21
C LEU A 81 -3.86 13.10 4.55
N PHE A 82 -3.17 12.76 5.64
CA PHE A 82 -3.41 13.38 6.94
C PHE A 82 -3.18 14.89 6.94
N LEU A 83 -2.13 15.36 6.26
CA LEU A 83 -1.81 16.79 6.14
C LEU A 83 -2.93 17.57 5.44
N TYR A 84 -3.43 17.06 4.32
CA TYR A 84 -4.41 17.77 3.50
C TYR A 84 -5.85 17.59 3.96
N ARG A 85 -6.18 16.51 4.67
CA ARG A 85 -7.55 16.17 5.10
C ARG A 85 -8.31 17.34 5.75
N PRO A 86 -7.75 18.14 6.68
CA PRO A 86 -8.48 19.23 7.33
C PRO A 86 -8.86 20.38 6.38
N TYR A 87 -8.24 20.43 5.20
CA TYR A 87 -8.34 21.55 4.27
C TYR A 87 -9.08 21.20 2.98
N ILE A 88 -9.49 19.95 2.78
CA ILE A 88 -10.28 19.59 1.60
C ILE A 88 -11.69 20.16 1.73
N ASN A 89 -12.23 20.66 0.62
CA ASN A 89 -13.60 21.18 0.61
C ASN A 89 -14.63 20.06 0.87
N ASN A 90 -15.75 20.43 1.50
CA ASN A 90 -16.86 19.54 1.79
C ASN A 90 -18.14 20.12 1.16
N PRO A 91 -18.66 19.53 0.07
CA PRO A 91 -19.85 20.05 -0.62
C PRO A 91 -21.10 20.15 0.26
N LEU A 92 -21.17 19.40 1.37
CA LEU A 92 -22.29 19.45 2.30
C LEU A 92 -22.39 20.79 3.03
N ASP A 93 -21.26 21.47 3.24
CA ASP A 93 -21.20 22.75 3.94
C ASP A 93 -21.75 23.91 3.07
N ASP A 94 -21.78 23.71 1.75
CA ASP A 94 -22.23 24.69 0.76
C ASP A 94 -23.66 24.45 0.26
N GLY A 95 -24.42 23.58 0.93
CA GLY A 95 -25.78 23.20 0.57
C GLY A 95 -26.72 24.40 0.43
N ARG A 96 -27.41 24.51 -0.71
CA ARG A 96 -28.36 25.59 -0.97
C ARG A 96 -29.56 25.15 -1.80
N MET A 97 -30.68 25.83 -1.60
CA MET A 97 -31.87 25.65 -2.45
C MET A 97 -31.65 26.23 -3.84
N PHE A 98 -31.90 25.44 -4.88
CA PHE A 98 -31.86 25.84 -6.28
C PHE A 98 -33.05 25.21 -7.01
N ASN A 99 -33.90 26.03 -7.65
CA ASN A 99 -35.12 25.58 -8.33
C ASN A 99 -36.03 24.65 -7.50
N GLY A 100 -36.13 24.90 -6.19
CA GLY A 100 -36.98 24.09 -5.29
C GLY A 100 -36.35 22.77 -4.82
N GLU A 101 -35.10 22.48 -5.20
CA GLU A 101 -34.34 21.31 -4.77
C GLU A 101 -33.12 21.75 -3.95
N MET A 102 -32.77 20.98 -2.92
CA MET A 102 -31.51 21.19 -2.19
C MET A 102 -30.35 20.66 -3.04
N VAL A 103 -29.34 21.47 -3.29
CA VAL A 103 -28.14 21.09 -4.05
C VAL A 103 -26.90 21.38 -3.22
N TYR A 104 -25.94 20.46 -3.24
CA TYR A 104 -24.66 20.52 -2.57
C TYR A 104 -23.56 20.80 -3.61
N PRO A 105 -23.26 22.05 -3.98
CA PRO A 105 -22.25 22.35 -4.99
C PRO A 105 -20.84 21.95 -4.51
N ASN A 106 -20.01 21.46 -5.44
CA ASN A 106 -18.62 21.10 -5.14
C ASN A 106 -17.67 22.20 -5.64
N TYR A 107 -17.33 23.15 -4.76
CA TYR A 107 -16.31 24.16 -5.02
C TYR A 107 -14.92 23.58 -4.74
N GLN A 108 -14.41 22.78 -5.68
CA GLN A 108 -13.14 22.08 -5.51
C GLN A 108 -11.97 23.04 -5.32
N ASN A 109 -11.29 22.95 -4.16
CA ASN A 109 -10.10 23.72 -3.85
C ASN A 109 -8.79 22.99 -4.24
N LEU A 110 -7.65 23.66 -4.06
CA LEU A 110 -6.34 23.12 -4.44
C LEU A 110 -5.96 21.91 -3.57
N GLU A 111 -6.26 22.00 -2.28
CA GLU A 111 -6.01 21.00 -1.26
C GLU A 111 -6.74 19.70 -1.59
N SER A 112 -8.01 19.78 -2.00
CA SER A 112 -8.78 18.66 -2.54
C SER A 112 -8.08 17.97 -3.71
N LYS A 113 -7.55 18.74 -4.67
CA LYS A 113 -6.87 18.16 -5.84
C LYS A 113 -5.59 17.43 -5.41
N ARG A 114 -4.81 18.03 -4.51
CA ARG A 114 -3.58 17.42 -3.98
C ARG A 114 -3.89 16.17 -3.17
N TYR A 115 -4.93 16.20 -2.33
CA TYR A 115 -5.41 15.06 -1.59
C TYR A 115 -5.78 13.88 -2.51
N SER A 116 -6.60 14.13 -3.54
CA SER A 116 -6.97 13.08 -4.52
C SER A 116 -5.75 12.54 -5.27
N MET A 117 -4.80 13.40 -5.64
CA MET A 117 -3.56 13.00 -6.30
C MET A 117 -2.70 12.09 -5.41
N TYR A 118 -2.51 12.44 -4.14
CA TYR A 118 -1.76 11.59 -3.21
C TYR A 118 -2.48 10.28 -2.91
N ALA A 119 -3.82 10.29 -2.87
CA ALA A 119 -4.62 9.08 -2.74
C ALA A 119 -4.38 8.12 -3.92
N ASP A 120 -4.31 8.66 -5.14
CA ASP A 120 -4.04 7.87 -6.34
C ASP A 120 -2.63 7.26 -6.35
N VAL A 121 -1.63 8.01 -5.87
CA VAL A 121 -0.25 7.54 -5.77
C VAL A 121 -0.13 6.46 -4.71
N VAL A 122 -0.66 6.68 -3.51
CA VAL A 122 -0.54 5.72 -2.40
C VAL A 122 -1.25 4.40 -2.70
N SER A 123 -2.38 4.41 -3.45
CA SER A 123 -3.01 3.17 -3.94
C SER A 123 -2.06 2.34 -4.80
N GLN A 124 -1.34 3.00 -5.71
CA GLN A 124 -0.41 2.33 -6.62
C GLN A 124 0.80 1.79 -5.87
N LYS A 125 1.38 2.57 -4.94
CA LYS A 125 2.52 2.14 -4.13
C LYS A 125 2.17 0.97 -3.21
N THR A 126 0.98 0.98 -2.62
CA THR A 126 0.46 -0.16 -1.83
C THR A 126 0.38 -1.42 -2.70
N TYR A 127 -0.16 -1.33 -3.92
CA TYR A 127 -0.23 -2.48 -4.82
C TYR A 127 1.16 -2.96 -5.24
N ASN A 128 2.05 -2.05 -5.63
CA ASN A 128 3.40 -2.39 -6.08
C ASN A 128 4.18 -3.13 -5.00
N PHE A 129 4.04 -2.72 -3.73
CA PHE A 129 4.62 -3.44 -2.59
C PHE A 129 4.24 -4.92 -2.60
N TRP A 130 2.95 -5.23 -2.68
CA TRP A 130 2.46 -6.61 -2.67
C TRP A 130 2.86 -7.36 -3.93
N ASP A 131 3.00 -6.68 -5.06
CA ASP A 131 3.53 -7.26 -6.29
C ASP A 131 4.98 -7.71 -6.12
N ARG A 132 5.83 -6.88 -5.47
CA ARG A 132 7.22 -7.27 -5.13
C ARG A 132 7.28 -8.45 -4.17
N ILE A 133 6.36 -8.53 -3.21
CA ILE A 133 6.19 -9.73 -2.36
C ILE A 133 5.82 -10.96 -3.21
N GLY A 134 4.92 -10.79 -4.18
CA GLY A 134 4.56 -11.84 -5.14
C GLY A 134 5.75 -12.33 -5.95
N ASP A 135 6.57 -11.41 -6.46
CA ASP A 135 7.80 -11.72 -7.18
C ASP A 135 8.79 -12.51 -6.31
N LEU A 136 8.99 -12.09 -5.07
CA LEU A 136 9.86 -12.77 -4.12
C LEU A 136 9.39 -14.21 -3.85
N LEU A 137 8.09 -14.40 -3.60
CA LEU A 137 7.50 -15.73 -3.39
C LEU A 137 7.62 -16.62 -4.65
N ALA A 138 7.33 -16.07 -5.82
CA ALA A 138 7.40 -16.79 -7.08
C ALA A 138 8.84 -17.19 -7.45
N SER A 139 9.85 -16.43 -6.99
CA SER A 139 11.26 -16.71 -7.26
C SER A 139 11.74 -18.08 -6.75
N TYR A 140 11.07 -18.67 -5.76
CA TYR A 140 11.35 -20.01 -5.24
C TYR A 140 10.77 -21.12 -6.12
N PHE A 141 9.86 -20.78 -7.03
CA PHE A 141 9.16 -21.73 -7.89
C PHE A 141 9.10 -21.26 -9.35
N PRO A 142 10.25 -20.94 -9.99
CA PRO A 142 10.29 -20.30 -11.31
C PRO A 142 9.64 -21.15 -12.41
N ASP A 143 9.65 -22.48 -12.27
CA ASP A 143 9.04 -23.39 -13.26
C ASP A 143 7.51 -23.49 -13.14
N ARG A 144 6.91 -22.96 -12.06
CA ARG A 144 5.47 -23.07 -11.80
C ARG A 144 4.66 -21.89 -12.33
N ILE A 145 5.30 -20.76 -12.59
CA ILE A 145 4.62 -19.55 -13.05
C ILE A 145 5.47 -18.79 -14.07
N LYS A 146 4.82 -18.30 -15.13
CA LYS A 146 5.50 -17.48 -16.14
C LYS A 146 5.71 -16.07 -15.59
N PRO A 147 6.87 -15.41 -15.83
CA PRO A 147 7.18 -14.09 -15.26
C PRO A 147 6.09 -13.03 -15.45
N HIS A 148 5.51 -12.90 -16.65
CA HIS A 148 4.45 -11.92 -16.95
C HIS A 148 3.09 -12.21 -16.29
N LYS A 149 2.97 -13.34 -15.58
CA LYS A 149 1.77 -13.72 -14.82
C LYS A 149 1.98 -13.61 -13.32
N VAL A 150 3.17 -13.20 -12.87
CA VAL A 150 3.46 -13.08 -11.45
C VAL A 150 2.77 -11.82 -10.94
N PHE A 151 1.79 -12.06 -10.09
CA PHE A 151 1.13 -11.11 -9.21
C PHE A 151 1.04 -11.74 -7.82
N PHE A 152 0.83 -10.93 -6.79
CA PHE A 152 0.71 -11.41 -5.40
C PHE A 152 -0.18 -12.66 -5.25
N GLY A 153 -1.44 -12.60 -5.71
CA GLY A 153 -2.37 -13.72 -5.58
C GLY A 153 -1.95 -14.98 -6.36
N THR A 154 -1.48 -14.82 -7.58
CA THR A 154 -1.02 -15.95 -8.40
C THR A 154 0.28 -16.57 -7.89
N ALA A 155 1.14 -15.79 -7.23
CA ALA A 155 2.33 -16.31 -6.58
C ALA A 155 1.94 -17.21 -5.40
N LEU A 156 0.89 -16.88 -4.65
CA LEU A 156 0.35 -17.74 -3.59
C LEU A 156 -0.26 -19.03 -4.16
N ASP A 157 -0.94 -18.96 -5.30
CA ASP A 157 -1.58 -20.13 -5.93
C ASP A 157 -0.61 -21.23 -6.35
N VAL A 158 0.67 -20.90 -6.60
CA VAL A 158 1.68 -21.88 -7.06
C VAL A 158 2.52 -22.50 -5.94
N ILE A 159 2.35 -22.01 -4.70
CA ILE A 159 3.03 -22.54 -3.51
C ILE A 159 2.59 -24.01 -3.30
N PRO A 160 3.53 -24.96 -3.10
CA PRO A 160 3.20 -26.37 -2.84
C PRO A 160 2.25 -26.56 -1.65
N GLU A 161 1.35 -27.55 -1.75
CA GLU A 161 0.35 -27.87 -0.72
C GLU A 161 0.97 -28.17 0.65
N ASP A 162 2.21 -28.67 0.68
CA ASP A 162 2.94 -28.95 1.92
C ASP A 162 3.09 -27.71 2.81
N PHE A 163 3.17 -26.52 2.21
CA PHE A 163 3.26 -25.26 2.95
C PHE A 163 1.91 -24.65 3.31
N HIS A 164 0.78 -25.19 2.81
CA HIS A 164 -0.54 -24.58 3.06
C HIS A 164 -0.99 -24.67 4.52
N LYS A 165 -0.38 -25.57 5.29
CA LYS A 165 -0.61 -25.69 6.73
C LYS A 165 0.17 -24.64 7.54
N SER A 166 1.16 -23.96 6.96
CA SER A 166 1.89 -22.88 7.59
C SER A 166 0.95 -21.75 8.00
N ASP A 167 1.12 -21.25 9.22
CA ASP A 167 0.37 -20.09 9.68
C ASP A 167 0.77 -18.81 8.92
N ASN A 168 2.00 -18.75 8.42
CA ASN A 168 2.47 -17.65 7.58
C ASN A 168 1.79 -17.67 6.22
N TYR A 169 1.70 -18.85 5.58
CA TYR A 169 0.93 -19.00 4.34
C TYR A 169 -0.55 -18.67 4.53
N LYS A 170 -1.20 -19.22 5.58
CA LYS A 170 -2.62 -18.95 5.87
C LYS A 170 -2.86 -17.46 6.06
N TRP A 171 -1.97 -16.75 6.76
CA TRP A 171 -2.07 -15.31 6.93
C TRP A 171 -2.03 -14.59 5.58
N LEU A 172 -1.02 -14.88 4.75
CA LEU A 172 -0.86 -14.25 3.42
C LEU A 172 -2.07 -14.54 2.52
N ARG A 173 -2.59 -15.77 2.58
CA ARG A 173 -3.79 -16.16 1.82
C ARG A 173 -5.04 -15.43 2.28
N ASN A 174 -5.27 -15.39 3.60
CA ASN A 174 -6.40 -14.66 4.17
C ASN A 174 -6.33 -13.17 3.85
N PHE A 175 -5.13 -12.58 3.89
CA PHE A 175 -4.90 -11.20 3.49
C PHE A 175 -5.23 -10.97 2.00
N ASN A 176 -4.78 -11.87 1.11
CA ASN A 176 -5.10 -11.82 -0.32
C ASN A 176 -6.62 -11.83 -0.58
N ASP A 177 -7.34 -12.71 0.12
CA ASP A 177 -8.77 -12.93 -0.08
C ASP A 177 -9.65 -11.86 0.61
N SER A 178 -9.05 -11.03 1.48
CA SER A 178 -9.73 -9.94 2.19
C SER A 178 -9.16 -8.57 1.79
N ASN A 179 -8.19 -8.04 2.55
CA ASN A 179 -7.72 -6.66 2.48
C ASN A 179 -7.05 -6.31 1.14
N PHE A 180 -6.31 -7.25 0.53
CA PHE A 180 -5.68 -7.02 -0.75
C PHE A 180 -6.69 -6.83 -1.89
N SER A 181 -7.82 -7.55 -1.83
CA SER A 181 -8.86 -7.47 -2.86
C SER A 181 -9.38 -6.03 -3.01
N GLU A 182 -9.52 -5.32 -1.90
CA GLU A 182 -9.97 -3.92 -1.86
C GLU A 182 -8.90 -2.96 -2.41
N VAL A 183 -7.64 -3.13 -2.02
CA VAL A 183 -6.51 -2.36 -2.58
C VAL A 183 -6.43 -2.54 -4.09
N ASN A 184 -6.52 -3.78 -4.57
CA ASN A 184 -6.48 -4.09 -5.99
C ASN A 184 -7.68 -3.49 -6.74
N ARG A 185 -8.88 -3.52 -6.13
CA ARG A 185 -10.08 -2.87 -6.68
C ARG A 185 -9.88 -1.36 -6.84
N ILE A 186 -9.40 -0.69 -5.80
CA ILE A 186 -9.12 0.76 -5.81
C ILE A 186 -8.05 1.08 -6.88
N ARG A 187 -6.92 0.37 -6.86
CA ARG A 187 -5.83 0.56 -7.84
C ARG A 187 -6.30 0.34 -9.28
N LYS A 188 -7.08 -0.72 -9.55
CA LYS A 188 -7.64 -0.96 -10.89
C LYS A 188 -8.53 0.19 -11.34
N ARG A 189 -9.37 0.71 -10.45
CA ARG A 189 -10.22 1.89 -10.74
C ARG A 189 -9.37 3.08 -11.18
N ILE A 190 -8.33 3.38 -10.41
CA ILE A 190 -7.43 4.53 -10.63
C ILE A 190 -6.61 4.38 -11.92
N VAL A 191 -6.00 3.21 -12.12
CA VAL A 191 -5.04 2.99 -13.22
C VAL A 191 -5.74 2.72 -14.56
N HIS A 192 -6.93 2.10 -14.56
CA HIS A 192 -7.58 1.66 -15.80
C HIS A 192 -8.87 2.39 -16.16
N TYR A 193 -9.48 3.15 -15.23
CA TYR A 193 -10.77 3.78 -15.49
C TYR A 193 -10.73 5.30 -15.30
N ALA A 194 -10.46 5.77 -14.09
CA ALA A 194 -10.47 7.20 -13.77
C ALA A 194 -9.70 7.48 -12.48
N THR A 195 -9.05 8.64 -12.43
CA THR A 195 -8.44 9.15 -11.18
C THR A 195 -9.50 9.33 -10.09
N SER A 196 -9.10 9.27 -8.83
CA SER A 196 -10.04 9.45 -7.71
C SER A 196 -10.77 10.79 -7.78
N ASP A 197 -10.11 11.82 -8.32
CA ASP A 197 -10.70 13.15 -8.48
C ASP A 197 -11.80 13.19 -9.56
N THR A 198 -11.56 12.53 -10.69
CA THR A 198 -12.54 12.39 -11.77
C THR A 198 -13.75 11.59 -11.30
N ASP A 199 -13.49 10.49 -10.59
CA ASP A 199 -14.56 9.66 -10.02
C ASP A 199 -15.38 10.40 -8.97
N TYR A 200 -14.73 11.15 -8.07
CA TYR A 200 -15.42 11.97 -7.08
C TYR A 200 -16.32 13.00 -7.77
N LYS A 201 -15.79 13.74 -8.75
CA LYS A 201 -16.55 14.73 -9.52
C LYS A 201 -17.77 14.11 -10.21
N ASN A 202 -17.61 12.96 -10.85
CA ASN A 202 -18.70 12.30 -11.56
C ASN A 202 -19.78 11.75 -10.60
N ASN A 203 -19.38 11.18 -9.46
CA ASN A 203 -20.32 10.71 -8.44
C ASN A 203 -21.07 11.88 -7.78
N HIS A 204 -20.36 12.97 -7.50
CA HIS A 204 -20.94 14.22 -7.02
C HIS A 204 -22.00 14.75 -7.99
N LEU A 205 -21.68 14.90 -9.27
CA LEU A 205 -22.62 15.43 -10.27
C LEU A 205 -23.91 14.60 -10.37
N LYS A 206 -23.79 13.26 -10.32
CA LYS A 206 -24.94 12.34 -10.36
C LYS A 206 -25.85 12.42 -9.14
N HIS A 207 -25.32 12.87 -7.99
CA HIS A 207 -25.99 12.77 -6.70
C HIS A 207 -25.99 14.09 -5.92
N SER A 208 -25.78 15.21 -6.62
CA SER A 208 -25.56 16.53 -6.02
C SER A 208 -26.75 17.06 -5.20
N SER A 209 -27.95 16.48 -5.33
CA SER A 209 -29.12 16.79 -4.50
C SER A 209 -29.47 15.72 -3.46
N ASN A 210 -28.77 14.58 -3.46
CA ASN A 210 -29.00 13.50 -2.51
C ASN A 210 -28.02 13.60 -1.34
N LYS A 211 -28.51 14.08 -0.19
CA LYS A 211 -27.71 14.29 1.02
C LYS A 211 -27.00 13.02 1.50
N GLU A 212 -27.72 11.91 1.61
CA GLU A 212 -27.19 10.64 2.12
C GLU A 212 -26.04 10.13 1.25
N LYS A 213 -26.19 10.19 -0.07
CA LYS A 213 -25.13 9.82 -1.01
C LYS A 213 -23.93 10.75 -0.92
N MET A 214 -24.15 12.04 -0.68
CA MET A 214 -23.08 13.01 -0.49
C MET A 214 -22.32 12.82 0.84
N GLU A 215 -23.03 12.53 1.93
CA GLU A 215 -22.46 12.15 3.22
C GLU A 215 -21.59 10.89 3.08
N LYS A 216 -22.09 9.88 2.38
CA LYS A 216 -21.31 8.67 2.10
C LYS A 216 -20.07 8.97 1.27
N LEU A 217 -20.21 9.69 0.15
CA LEU A 217 -19.09 10.03 -0.73
C LEU A 217 -18.00 10.84 0.00
N GLN A 218 -18.39 11.79 0.85
CA GLN A 218 -17.45 12.58 1.63
C GLN A 218 -16.79 11.75 2.74
N SER A 219 -17.57 10.92 3.45
CA SER A 219 -17.05 10.03 4.49
C SER A 219 -16.02 9.05 3.95
N GLU A 220 -16.30 8.41 2.80
CA GLU A 220 -15.35 7.53 2.11
C GLU A 220 -14.06 8.27 1.71
N ARG A 221 -14.16 9.52 1.26
CA ARG A 221 -12.99 10.33 0.92
C ARG A 221 -12.16 10.68 2.17
N MET A 222 -12.82 11.04 3.26
CA MET A 222 -12.18 11.47 4.51
C MET A 222 -11.52 10.32 5.28
N SER A 223 -11.92 9.07 5.03
CA SER A 223 -11.40 7.87 5.69
C SER A 223 -10.21 7.21 4.99
N LEU A 224 -9.81 7.71 3.82
CA LEU A 224 -8.62 7.22 3.10
C LEU A 224 -7.33 7.23 3.94
N PRO A 225 -7.01 8.24 4.78
CA PRO A 225 -5.78 8.23 5.56
C PRO A 225 -5.75 7.05 6.54
N GLU A 226 -6.86 6.78 7.23
CA GLU A 226 -7.00 5.62 8.12
C GLU A 226 -6.89 4.30 7.35
N PHE A 227 -7.50 4.22 6.17
CA PHE A 227 -7.39 3.05 5.31
C PHE A 227 -5.92 2.75 4.97
N TYR A 228 -5.15 3.73 4.53
CA TYR A 228 -3.74 3.52 4.18
C TYR A 228 -2.82 3.39 5.39
N GLN A 229 -3.14 4.03 6.52
CA GLN A 229 -2.49 3.75 7.81
C GLN A 229 -2.63 2.27 8.19
N ASN A 230 -3.80 1.66 7.95
CA ASN A 230 -3.97 0.23 8.15
C ASN A 230 -3.16 -0.60 7.13
N GLN A 231 -3.12 -0.18 5.87
CA GLN A 231 -2.28 -0.84 4.85
C GLN A 231 -0.80 -0.83 5.22
N ILE A 232 -0.28 0.28 5.76
CA ILE A 232 1.10 0.36 6.26
C ILE A 232 1.39 -0.76 7.27
N LYS A 233 0.52 -0.96 8.26
CA LYS A 233 0.67 -2.02 9.26
C LYS A 233 0.67 -3.41 8.61
N LEU A 234 -0.24 -3.62 7.66
CA LEU A 234 -0.34 -4.86 6.90
C LEU A 234 0.89 -5.12 6.03
N THR A 235 1.54 -4.09 5.50
CA THR A 235 2.80 -4.27 4.74
C THR A 235 3.95 -4.71 5.63
N ILE A 236 4.05 -4.17 6.86
CA ILE A 236 5.06 -4.57 7.83
C ILE A 236 4.85 -6.03 8.27
N GLU A 237 3.62 -6.36 8.68
CA GLU A 237 3.27 -7.72 9.08
C GLU A 237 3.40 -8.69 7.89
N GLY A 238 2.96 -8.30 6.71
CA GLY A 238 3.06 -9.12 5.50
C GLY A 238 4.48 -9.45 5.12
N PHE A 239 5.39 -8.47 5.19
CA PHE A 239 6.82 -8.74 4.95
C PHE A 239 7.40 -9.70 6.00
N GLU A 240 7.03 -9.55 7.28
CA GLU A 240 7.42 -10.50 8.33
C GLU A 240 6.93 -11.93 8.00
N LYS A 241 5.63 -12.09 7.66
CA LYS A 241 5.06 -13.38 7.30
C LYS A 241 5.70 -13.96 6.05
N THR A 242 6.05 -13.12 5.07
CA THR A 242 6.79 -13.56 3.90
C THR A 242 8.15 -14.11 4.31
N LEU A 243 8.98 -13.37 5.06
CA LEU A 243 10.30 -13.86 5.46
C LEU A 243 10.23 -15.16 6.28
N LEU A 244 9.29 -15.27 7.21
CA LEU A 244 9.06 -16.51 7.97
C LEU A 244 8.65 -17.67 7.06
N LEU A 245 7.81 -17.43 6.06
CA LEU A 245 7.44 -18.46 5.08
C LEU A 245 8.63 -18.87 4.19
N LEU A 246 9.50 -17.92 3.84
CA LEU A 246 10.72 -18.22 3.08
C LEU A 246 11.73 -19.05 3.89
N GLU A 247 11.77 -18.92 5.22
CA GLU A 247 12.54 -19.83 6.09
C GLU A 247 12.04 -21.27 5.93
N GLU A 248 10.72 -21.46 5.98
CA GLU A 248 10.13 -22.79 5.77
C GLU A 248 10.46 -23.35 4.38
N PHE A 249 10.46 -22.50 3.36
CA PHE A 249 10.89 -22.89 2.01
C PHE A 249 12.35 -23.28 1.96
N ASP A 250 13.26 -22.49 2.56
CA ASP A 250 14.70 -22.76 2.54
C ASP A 250 15.02 -24.09 3.24
N ASP A 251 14.42 -24.33 4.41
CA ASP A 251 14.60 -25.55 5.18
C ASP A 251 14.06 -26.78 4.42
N ALA A 252 12.90 -26.69 3.77
CA ALA A 252 12.30 -27.82 3.09
C ALA A 252 12.93 -28.11 1.72
N LEU A 253 13.24 -27.06 0.94
CA LEU A 253 13.69 -27.20 -0.45
C LEU A 253 15.20 -27.33 -0.57
N PHE A 254 15.97 -26.84 0.39
CA PHE A 254 17.42 -26.73 0.26
C PHE A 254 18.20 -27.26 1.48
N SER A 255 17.57 -27.94 2.44
CA SER A 255 18.26 -28.58 3.58
C SER A 255 19.32 -29.62 3.18
N HIS A 256 19.25 -30.12 1.95
CA HIS A 256 20.21 -31.08 1.38
C HIS A 256 21.35 -30.42 0.60
N LEU A 257 21.30 -29.09 0.41
CA LEU A 257 22.35 -28.32 -0.24
C LEU A 257 23.27 -27.70 0.85
N PRO A 258 24.60 -27.77 0.67
CA PRO A 258 25.58 -27.26 1.64
C PRO A 258 25.52 -25.73 1.81
#